data_AF-A0AAE1LN02-F1
#
_entry.id   AF-A0AAE1LN02-F1
#
_cell.length_a   1.000
_cell.length_b   1.000
_cell.length_c   1.000
_cell.angle_alpha   90.00
_cell.angle_beta   90.00
_cell.angle_gamma   90.00
#
_symmetry.space_group_name_H-M   'P 1'
#
loop_
_entity.id
_entity.type
_entity.pdbx_description
1 polymer ?
#
loop_
_entity_poly.entity_id
_entity_poly.type
_entity_poly.pdbx_seq_one_letter_code
_entity_poly.pdbx_strand_id
1 'polypeptide(L)'
;MLPKGTPVITLTSKEIRAIQDKARERQTYREYVIKEKSNPFRAAALLGTGYINNPAFVRYEAANTFMSEYTYGRATVRTSLFFFGWVIAPIIAIGAYATYVRAEFDGRVRRGEVAYHDRFNKFV
;
A
#
# COMPACT_ATOMS: atom_id res chain seq x y z
N MET A 1 -42.82 3.27 -4.05
CA MET A 1 -42.86 2.00 -4.82
C MET A 1 -41.46 1.41 -4.77
N LEU A 2 -41.28 0.23 -4.17
CA LEU A 2 -39.98 -0.46 -4.17
C LEU A 2 -39.66 -0.93 -5.61
N PRO A 3 -38.42 -0.77 -6.09
CA PRO A 3 -38.06 -1.17 -7.45
C PRO A 3 -38.24 -2.69 -7.64
N LYS A 4 -38.89 -3.09 -8.74
CA LYS A 4 -39.05 -4.52 -9.11
C LYS A 4 -37.67 -5.19 -9.19
N GLY A 5 -37.44 -6.21 -8.36
CA GLY A 5 -36.18 -6.96 -8.32
C GLY A 5 -35.39 -6.87 -7.01
N THR A 6 -35.86 -6.11 -6.01
CA THR A 6 -35.26 -6.19 -4.67
C THR A 6 -35.51 -7.58 -4.07
N PRO A 7 -34.45 -8.36 -3.75
CA PRO A 7 -34.63 -9.63 -3.06
C PRO A 7 -35.31 -9.36 -1.72
N VAL A 8 -36.32 -10.15 -1.37
CA VAL A 8 -36.94 -10.13 -0.04
C VAL A 8 -35.93 -10.74 0.92
N ILE A 9 -35.11 -9.90 1.54
CA ILE A 9 -34.15 -10.33 2.56
C ILE A 9 -34.95 -10.57 3.84
N THR A 10 -35.20 -11.83 4.19
CA THR A 10 -35.76 -12.20 5.50
C THR A 10 -34.67 -12.05 6.55
N LEU A 11 -34.57 -10.86 7.14
CA LEU A 11 -33.58 -10.57 8.18
C LEU A 11 -34.00 -11.19 9.52
N THR A 12 -33.05 -11.82 10.19
CA THR A 12 -33.23 -12.27 11.57
C THR A 12 -33.25 -11.06 12.51
N SER A 13 -33.94 -11.13 13.65
CA SER A 13 -34.02 -10.03 14.62
C SER A 13 -32.64 -9.52 15.08
N LYS A 14 -31.61 -10.37 15.11
CA LYS A 14 -30.22 -9.98 15.41
C LYS A 14 -29.62 -9.08 14.32
N GLU A 15 -29.87 -9.39 13.05
CA GLU A 15 -29.36 -8.62 11.91
C GLU A 15 -30.06 -7.26 11.84
N ILE A 16 -31.36 -7.21 12.14
CA ILE A 16 -32.12 -5.95 12.23
C ILE A 16 -31.49 -5.04 13.30
N ARG A 17 -31.17 -5.57 14.49
CA ARG A 17 -30.48 -4.80 15.55
C ARG A 17 -29.11 -4.31 15.09
N ALA A 18 -28.30 -5.18 14.49
CA ALA A 18 -26.98 -4.79 13.99
C ALA A 18 -27.04 -3.68 12.92
N ILE A 19 -28.06 -3.69 12.05
CA ILE A 19 -28.29 -2.63 11.06
C ILE A 19 -28.69 -1.33 11.74
N GLN A 20 -29.57 -1.39 12.75
CA GLN A 20 -29.99 -0.22 13.52
C GLN A 20 -28.82 0.40 14.28
N ASP A 21 -27.96 -0.41 14.89
CA ASP A 21 -26.77 0.05 15.62
C ASP A 21 -25.79 0.74 14.65
N LYS A 22 -25.49 0.13 13.50
CA LYS A 22 -24.66 0.76 12.46
C LYS A 22 -25.28 2.05 11.90
N ALA A 23 -26.60 2.09 11.74
CA ALA A 23 -27.29 3.29 11.29
C ALA A 23 -27.18 4.43 12.31
N ARG A 24 -27.31 4.11 13.61
CA ARG A 24 -27.13 5.05 14.71
C ARG A 24 -25.69 5.58 14.74
N GLU A 25 -24.68 4.72 14.67
CA GLU A 25 -23.28 5.15 14.59
C GLU A 25 -23.01 6.04 13.37
N ARG A 26 -23.57 5.69 12.20
CA ARG A 26 -23.43 6.54 11.00
C ARG A 26 -24.05 7.92 11.20
N GLN A 27 -25.19 8.02 11.87
CA GLN A 27 -25.82 9.30 12.18
C GLN A 27 -24.94 10.13 13.13
N THR A 28 -24.40 9.54 14.20
CA THR A 28 -23.54 10.28 15.14
C THR A 28 -22.28 10.83 14.47
N TYR A 29 -21.64 10.05 13.60
CA TYR A 29 -20.48 10.54 12.83
C TYR A 29 -20.83 11.64 11.84
N ARG A 30 -22.00 11.54 11.17
CA ARG A 30 -22.47 12.61 10.27
C ARG A 30 -22.75 13.90 11.02
N GLU A 31 -23.42 13.81 12.16
CA GLU A 31 -23.70 14.98 13.00
C GLU A 31 -22.41 15.65 13.46
N TYR A 32 -21.40 14.88 13.88
CA TYR A 32 -20.08 15.40 14.22
C TYR A 32 -19.47 16.19 13.05
N VAL A 33 -19.43 15.60 11.84
CA VAL A 33 -18.88 16.25 10.64
C VAL A 33 -19.68 17.50 10.26
N ILE A 34 -21.00 17.47 10.36
CA ILE A 34 -21.86 18.61 10.05
C ILE A 34 -21.56 19.77 11.01
N LYS A 35 -21.50 19.51 12.33
CA LYS A 35 -21.17 20.52 13.36
C LYS A 35 -19.81 21.15 13.11
N GLU A 36 -18.84 20.31 12.77
CA GLU A 36 -17.46 20.70 12.51
C GLU A 36 -17.28 21.46 11.20
N LYS A 37 -18.11 21.20 10.19
CA LYS A 37 -18.15 21.92 8.91
C LYS A 37 -18.91 23.25 9.01
N SER A 38 -19.97 23.30 9.82
CA SER A 38 -20.81 24.49 9.97
C SER A 38 -20.22 25.55 10.90
N ASN A 39 -19.12 25.25 11.62
CA ASN A 39 -18.50 26.19 12.55
C ASN A 39 -17.59 27.21 11.82
N PRO A 40 -17.95 28.50 11.75
CA PRO A 40 -17.18 29.51 11.02
C PRO A 40 -15.87 29.92 11.74
N PHE A 41 -15.78 29.74 13.05
CA PHE A 41 -14.61 30.14 13.85
C PHE A 41 -13.48 29.11 13.81
N ARG A 42 -13.72 27.93 13.25
CA ARG A 42 -12.73 26.85 13.18
C ARG A 42 -11.49 27.23 12.37
N ALA A 43 -11.67 27.99 11.28
CA ALA A 43 -10.56 28.48 10.48
C ALA A 43 -9.77 29.61 11.16
N ALA A 44 -10.40 30.33 12.11
CA ALA A 44 -9.82 31.48 12.79
C ALA A 44 -9.07 31.13 14.10
N ALA A 45 -9.30 29.93 14.66
CA ALA A 45 -8.67 29.47 15.89
C ALA A 45 -7.20 29.05 15.66
N LEU A 46 -6.30 30.04 15.56
CA LEU A 46 -4.85 30.08 15.83
C LEU A 46 -3.87 29.00 15.30
N LEU A 47 -4.29 27.87 14.72
CA LEU A 47 -3.41 26.80 14.21
C LEU A 47 -3.86 26.32 12.81
N GLY A 48 -4.11 27.26 11.90
CA GLY A 48 -3.77 27.22 10.47
C GLY A 48 -4.16 26.03 9.58
N THR A 49 -5.00 25.10 10.02
CA THR A 49 -5.30 23.89 9.26
C THR A 49 -6.82 23.77 9.22
N GLY A 50 -7.44 24.31 8.17
CA GLY A 50 -8.88 24.17 7.90
C GLY A 50 -9.34 22.73 7.63
N TYR A 51 -8.63 21.73 8.19
CA TYR A 51 -8.84 20.32 8.02
C TYR A 51 -9.68 19.76 9.17
N ILE A 52 -10.62 18.88 8.81
CA ILE A 52 -11.44 18.12 9.74
C ILE A 52 -10.63 16.90 10.15
N ASN A 53 -10.15 16.85 11.40
CA ASN A 53 -9.43 15.67 11.88
C ASN A 53 -10.40 14.50 12.03
N ASN A 54 -10.35 13.56 11.10
CA ASN A 54 -11.14 12.33 11.18
C ASN A 54 -10.32 11.25 11.92
N PRO A 55 -10.71 10.86 13.15
CA PRO A 55 -9.95 9.88 13.92
C PRO A 55 -9.91 8.49 13.25
N ALA A 56 -10.89 8.15 12.41
CA ALA A 56 -10.87 6.89 11.66
C ALA A 56 -9.78 6.91 10.59
N PHE A 57 -9.56 8.05 9.95
CA PHE A 57 -8.51 8.21 8.95
C PHE A 57 -7.13 8.18 9.60
N VAL A 58 -6.94 8.89 10.71
CA VAL A 58 -5.68 8.86 11.47
C VAL A 58 -5.35 7.45 11.96
N ARG A 59 -6.35 6.68 12.42
CA ARG A 59 -6.13 5.27 12.81
C ARG A 59 -5.79 4.37 11.63
N TYR A 60 -6.41 4.60 10.48
CA TYR A 60 -6.11 3.87 9.25
C TYR A 60 -4.68 4.16 8.77
N GLU A 61 -4.28 5.42 8.75
CA GLU A 61 -2.91 5.81 8.45
C GLU A 61 -1.93 5.21 9.46
N ALA A 62 -2.21 5.31 10.76
CA ALA A 62 -1.39 4.70 11.79
C ALA A 62 -1.30 3.17 11.65
N ALA A 63 -2.35 2.50 11.19
CA ALA A 63 -2.33 1.06 10.91
C ALA A 63 -1.52 0.70 9.65
N ASN A 64 -1.45 1.59 8.66
CA ASN A 64 -0.68 1.37 7.42
C ASN A 64 0.77 1.85 7.50
N THR A 65 1.13 2.58 8.54
CA THR A 65 2.52 3.00 8.73
C THR A 65 3.38 1.83 9.18
N PHE A 66 4.66 1.89 8.81
CA PHE A 66 5.69 0.89 9.09
C PHE A 66 5.80 0.49 10.58
N MET A 67 5.42 1.37 11.50
CA MET A 67 5.41 1.06 12.94
C MET A 67 4.43 -0.07 13.29
N SER A 68 3.29 -0.15 12.60
CA SER A 68 2.31 -1.22 12.81
C SER A 68 2.85 -2.56 12.31
N GLU A 69 3.47 -2.56 11.13
CA GLU A 69 4.05 -3.75 10.52
C GLU A 69 5.19 -4.34 11.37
N TYR A 70 6.01 -3.49 11.99
CA TYR A 70 7.06 -3.96 12.90
C TYR A 70 6.50 -4.53 14.21
N THR A 71 5.41 -3.96 14.72
CA THR A 71 4.83 -4.33 16.02
C THR A 71 4.02 -5.63 15.93
N TYR A 72 3.28 -5.83 14.83
CA TYR A 72 2.37 -6.97 14.66
C TYR A 72 2.83 -7.97 13.60
N GLY A 73 3.86 -7.62 12.80
CA GLY A 73 4.42 -8.50 11.79
C GLY A 73 5.05 -9.74 12.41
N ARG A 74 4.61 -10.91 11.95
CA ARG A 74 5.22 -12.19 12.33
C ARG A 74 5.93 -12.79 11.13
N ALA A 75 7.18 -13.22 11.32
CA ALA A 75 7.90 -13.98 10.33
C ALA A 75 7.25 -15.37 10.18
N THR A 76 6.39 -15.52 9.17
CA THR A 76 5.81 -16.79 8.75
C THR A 76 6.52 -17.31 7.51
N VAL A 77 6.45 -18.62 7.27
CA VAL A 77 7.04 -19.23 6.06
C VAL A 77 6.54 -18.55 4.79
N ARG A 78 5.24 -18.22 4.74
CA ARG A 78 4.64 -17.51 3.60
C ARG A 78 5.25 -16.12 3.40
N THR A 79 5.36 -15.31 4.46
CA THR A 79 5.95 -13.97 4.37
C THR A 79 7.42 -14.01 4.01
N SER A 80 8.17 -14.99 4.53
CA SER A 80 9.59 -15.17 4.20
C SER A 80 9.80 -15.57 2.75
N LEU A 81 8.96 -16.43 2.19
CA LEU A 81 9.00 -16.79 0.76
C LEU A 81 8.70 -15.57 -0.13
N PHE A 82 7.72 -14.75 0.24
CA PHE A 82 7.45 -13.50 -0.49
C PHE A 82 8.65 -12.55 -0.47
N PHE A 83 9.28 -12.37 0.70
CA PHE A 83 10.48 -11.56 0.83
C PHE A 83 11.62 -12.10 -0.05
N PHE A 84 11.86 -13.41 -0.02
CA PHE A 84 12.90 -14.03 -0.85
C PHE A 84 12.61 -13.84 -2.34
N GLY A 85 11.37 -14.05 -2.78
CA GLY A 85 10.99 -13.89 -4.18
C GLY A 85 11.04 -12.45 -4.68
N TRP A 86 10.65 -11.48 -3.86
CA TRP A 86 10.58 -10.07 -4.29
C TRP A 86 11.87 -9.29 -4.06
N VAL A 87 12.68 -9.67 -3.08
CA VAL A 87 13.90 -8.93 -2.72
C VAL A 87 15.15 -9.68 -3.13
N ILE A 88 15.29 -10.94 -2.72
CA ILE A 88 16.54 -11.69 -2.91
C ILE A 88 16.66 -12.20 -4.35
N ALA A 89 15.59 -12.76 -4.92
CA ALA A 89 15.61 -13.32 -6.26
C ALA A 89 16.03 -12.30 -7.36
N PRO A 90 15.51 -11.06 -7.42
CA PRO A 90 15.98 -10.11 -8.44
C PRO A 90 17.44 -9.71 -8.27
N ILE A 91 17.95 -9.61 -7.04
CA ILE A 91 19.37 -9.32 -6.79
C ILE A 91 20.24 -10.43 -7.38
N ILE A 92 19.89 -11.68 -7.10
CA ILE A 92 20.62 -12.84 -7.63
C ILE A 92 20.50 -12.89 -9.16
N ALA A 93 19.31 -12.68 -9.70
CA ALA A 93 19.06 -12.71 -11.14
C ALA A 93 19.89 -11.65 -11.90
N ILE A 94 19.91 -10.41 -11.39
CA ILE A 94 20.71 -9.33 -11.98
C ILE A 94 22.21 -9.65 -11.88
N GLY A 95 22.67 -10.14 -10.72
CA GLY A 95 24.07 -10.53 -10.53
C GLY A 95 24.51 -11.64 -11.49
N ALA A 96 23.71 -12.70 -11.63
CA ALA A 96 23.99 -13.81 -12.54
C ALA A 96 23.92 -13.37 -14.02
N TYR A 97 22.98 -12.49 -14.36
CA TYR A 97 22.91 -11.94 -15.72
C TYR A 97 24.13 -11.09 -16.04
N ALA A 98 24.58 -10.24 -15.12
CA ALA A 98 25.77 -9.40 -15.31
C ALA A 98 27.05 -10.23 -15.50
N THR A 99 27.22 -11.32 -14.74
CA THR A 99 28.39 -12.20 -14.90
C THR A 99 28.34 -12.96 -16.24
N TYR A 100 27.17 -13.41 -16.66
CA TYR A 100 26.98 -14.04 -17.97
C TYR A 100 27.33 -13.09 -19.11
N VAL A 101 26.77 -11.88 -19.11
CA VAL A 101 27.02 -10.86 -20.15
C VAL A 101 28.51 -10.50 -20.21
N ARG A 102 29.17 -10.40 -19.05
CA ARG A 102 30.60 -10.13 -18.98
C ARG A 102 31.44 -11.28 -19.56
N ALA A 103 31.13 -12.53 -19.20
CA ALA A 103 31.84 -13.68 -19.72
C ALA A 103 31.68 -13.83 -21.25
N GLU A 104 30.47 -13.56 -21.76
CA GLU A 104 30.20 -13.58 -23.20
C GLU A 104 30.98 -12.46 -23.92
N PHE A 105 30.98 -11.25 -23.36
CA PHE A 105 31.75 -10.13 -23.89
C PHE A 105 33.25 -10.42 -23.92
N ASP A 106 33.83 -10.90 -22.81
CA ASP A 106 35.24 -11.27 -22.72
C ASP A 106 35.58 -12.39 -23.73
N GLY A 107 34.67 -13.34 -23.93
CA GLY A 107 34.78 -14.37 -24.96
C GLY A 107 34.83 -13.80 -26.37
N ARG A 108 33.93 -12.87 -26.73
CA ARG A 108 33.92 -12.20 -28.04
C ARG A 108 35.20 -11.39 -28.28
N VAL A 109 35.71 -10.72 -27.25
CA VAL A 109 36.98 -9.99 -27.31
C VAL A 109 38.15 -10.94 -27.60
N ARG A 110 38.21 -12.11 -26.95
CA ARG A 110 39.26 -13.13 -27.17
C ARG A 110 39.19 -13.76 -28.56
N ARG A 111 38.00 -13.89 -29.14
CA ARG A 111 37.81 -14.38 -30.52
C ARG A 111 38.09 -13.32 -31.59
N GLY A 112 38.34 -12.07 -31.19
CA GLY A 112 38.57 -10.97 -32.13
C GLY A 112 37.30 -10.43 -32.79
N GLU A 113 36.12 -10.84 -32.33
CA GLU A 113 34.82 -10.41 -32.87
C GLU A 113 34.48 -8.96 -32.49
N VAL A 114 35.17 -8.39 -31.50
CA VAL A 114 34.99 -7.00 -31.04
C VAL A 114 36.20 -6.17 -31.46
N ALA A 115 35.94 -5.19 -32.33
CA ALA A 115 36.94 -4.23 -32.77
C ALA A 115 37.53 -3.48 -31.56
N TYR A 116 38.81 -3.12 -31.63
CA TYR A 116 39.51 -2.47 -30.50
C TYR A 116 38.81 -1.17 -30.05
N HIS A 117 38.18 -0.45 -30.98
CA HIS A 117 37.44 0.77 -30.72
C HIS A 117 36.09 0.59 -29.99
N ASP A 118 35.57 -0.64 -29.86
CA ASP A 118 34.29 -0.91 -29.17
C ASP A 118 34.48 -1.51 -27.78
N ARG A 119 35.73 -1.70 -27.34
CA ARG A 119 36.02 -2.27 -26.02
C ARG A 119 35.76 -1.24 -24.94
N PHE A 120 35.06 -1.62 -23.87
CA PHE A 120 34.78 -0.71 -22.75
C PHE A 120 36.02 -0.42 -21.89
N ASN A 121 36.96 -1.37 -21.79
CA ASN A 121 38.22 -1.21 -21.04
C ASN A 121 39.42 -1.18 -21.99
N LYS A 122 39.66 -0.04 -22.66
CA LYS A 122 40.81 0.11 -23.57
C LYS A 122 42.10 0.57 -22.87
N PHE A 123 41.98 1.23 -21.72
CA PHE A 123 43.07 1.99 -21.08
C PHE A 123 43.27 1.65 -19.61
N VAL A 124 42.68 0.55 -19.14
CA VAL A 124 42.82 0.03 -17.77
C VAL A 124 43.26 -1.42 -17.84
#